data_AF-A0A2C5Y1E0-F1
#
_entry.id   AF-A0A2C5Y1E0-F1
#
_cell.length_a   1.000
_cell.length_b   1.000
_cell.length_c   1.000
_cell.angle_alpha   90.00
_cell.angle_beta   90.00
_cell.angle_gamma   90.00
#
_symmetry.space_group_name_H-M   'P 1'
#
loop_
_entity.id
_entity.type
_entity.pdbx_description
1 polymer ?
#
loop_
_entity_poly.entity_id
_entity_poly.type
_entity_poly.pdbx_seq_one_letter_code
_entity_poly.pdbx_strand_id
1 'polypeptide(L)'
;MRQHGGPWQHSRLFGVRDCLDFIDDRLTKSKIGNFFNLTADGCPDSVRATTFLREIRAGLTTFATMAYIIAVNASIMSQTGGTCKCDAEPKLLCDSIPEFAACKEAMRRDMIAATAAIAGMATLVFGALTNLPVALG
;
A
#
# COMPACT_ATOMS: atom_id res chain seq x y z
N MET A 1 -32.34 27.98 13.14
CA MET A 1 -31.71 28.62 11.97
C MET A 1 -30.33 27.99 11.75
N ARG A 2 -30.23 26.92 10.94
CA ARG A 2 -28.94 26.38 10.48
C ARG A 2 -28.73 26.84 9.05
N GLN A 3 -27.68 27.61 8.81
CA GLN A 3 -27.38 28.19 7.50
C GLN A 3 -27.00 27.07 6.52
N HIS A 4 -27.80 26.94 5.48
CA HIS A 4 -27.44 26.34 4.21
C HIS A 4 -26.58 27.35 3.41
N GLY A 5 -25.49 26.87 2.80
CA GLY A 5 -24.96 27.42 1.56
C GLY A 5 -23.74 28.34 1.65
N GLY A 6 -22.65 27.91 1.02
CA GLY A 6 -21.52 28.76 0.61
C GLY A 6 -20.41 27.93 -0.05
N PRO A 7 -19.81 28.38 -1.17
CA PRO A 7 -19.75 27.59 -2.39
C PRO A 7 -18.36 27.01 -2.72
N TRP A 8 -18.41 25.89 -3.44
CA TRP A 8 -17.38 25.32 -4.30
C TRP A 8 -16.17 26.23 -4.57
N GLN A 9 -15.07 25.96 -3.87
CA GLN A 9 -13.75 26.46 -4.26
C GLN A 9 -13.34 25.80 -5.57
N HIS A 10 -13.66 26.49 -6.67
CA HIS A 10 -13.31 26.14 -8.03
C HIS A 10 -11.78 26.17 -8.21
N SER A 11 -11.13 25.07 -7.86
CA SER A 11 -9.71 24.82 -8.15
C SER A 11 -9.60 24.30 -9.59
N ARG A 12 -8.62 24.78 -10.36
CA ARG A 12 -8.44 24.53 -11.81
C ARG A 12 -8.03 23.08 -12.18
N LEU A 13 -8.59 22.08 -11.50
CA LEU A 13 -8.37 20.64 -11.72
C LEU A 13 -9.74 19.94 -11.90
N PHE A 14 -10.58 20.50 -12.78
CA PHE A 14 -12.03 20.28 -12.91
C PHE A 14 -12.47 18.91 -13.48
N GLY A 15 -11.55 17.98 -13.76
CA GLY A 15 -11.90 16.70 -14.39
C GLY A 15 -11.71 15.48 -13.49
N VAL A 16 -10.56 15.40 -12.81
CA VAL A 16 -10.16 14.20 -12.07
C VAL A 16 -10.82 14.15 -10.70
N ARG A 17 -10.94 15.29 -10.01
CA ARG A 17 -11.60 15.35 -8.69
C ARG A 17 -13.08 14.97 -8.78
N ASP A 18 -13.81 15.56 -9.72
CA ASP A 18 -15.24 15.28 -9.89
C ASP A 18 -15.51 13.81 -10.25
N CYS A 19 -14.62 13.19 -11.05
CA CYS A 19 -14.67 11.76 -11.36
C CYS A 19 -14.41 10.90 -10.12
N LEU A 20 -13.38 11.24 -9.34
CA LEU A 20 -13.07 10.54 -8.09
C LEU A 20 -14.23 10.66 -7.10
N ASP A 21 -14.78 11.86 -6.92
CA ASP A 21 -15.92 12.11 -6.03
C ASP A 21 -17.17 11.33 -6.47
N PHE A 22 -17.43 11.22 -7.79
CA PHE A 22 -18.52 10.40 -8.33
C PHE A 22 -18.32 8.89 -8.08
N ILE A 23 -17.10 8.40 -8.27
CA ILE A 23 -16.74 6.99 -8.02
C ILE A 23 -16.85 6.69 -6.52
N ASP A 24 -16.38 7.59 -5.67
CA ASP A 24 -16.39 7.45 -4.22
C ASP A 24 -17.83 7.39 -3.67
N ASP A 25 -18.72 8.28 -4.13
CA ASP A 25 -20.15 8.28 -3.73
C ASP A 25 -20.89 7.01 -4.21
N ARG A 26 -20.55 6.51 -5.40
CA ARG A 26 -21.11 5.25 -5.93
C ARG A 26 -20.63 4.02 -5.15
N LEU A 27 -19.35 3.97 -4.77
CA LEU A 27 -18.77 2.85 -4.02
C LEU A 27 -19.20 2.86 -2.55
N THR A 28 -19.35 4.04 -1.95
CA THR A 28 -19.85 4.20 -0.58
C THR A 28 -21.27 3.68 -0.45
N LYS A 29 -22.13 3.89 -1.46
CA LYS A 29 -23.50 3.35 -1.51
C LYS A 29 -23.59 1.87 -1.91
N SER A 30 -22.48 1.24 -2.27
CA SER A 30 -22.45 -0.16 -2.68
C SER A 30 -22.47 -1.12 -1.47
N LYS A 31 -22.68 -2.42 -1.73
CA LYS A 31 -22.62 -3.45 -0.68
C LYS A 31 -21.27 -3.50 0.06
N ILE A 32 -20.19 -3.06 -0.60
CA ILE A 32 -18.86 -2.94 0.02
C ILE A 32 -18.86 -1.81 1.05
N GLY A 33 -19.41 -0.64 0.72
CA GLY A 33 -19.51 0.47 1.68
C GLY A 33 -20.44 0.17 2.86
N ASN A 34 -21.47 -0.65 2.64
CA ASN A 34 -22.34 -1.16 3.70
C ASN A 34 -21.65 -2.26 4.57
N PHE A 35 -20.68 -3.00 4.01
CA PHE A 35 -19.87 -3.95 4.78
C PHE A 35 -18.95 -3.23 5.76
N PHE A 36 -18.36 -2.09 5.35
CA PHE A 36 -17.43 -1.26 6.14
C PHE A 36 -18.10 -0.17 6.99
N ASN A 37 -19.43 -0.09 7.07
CA ASN A 37 -20.18 0.93 7.85
C ASN A 37 -19.70 2.38 7.60
N LEU A 38 -19.49 2.76 6.33
CA LEU A 38 -18.98 4.09 5.95
C LEU A 38 -19.97 5.26 6.15
N THR A 39 -21.18 4.98 6.65
CA THR A 39 -22.24 6.00 6.77
C THR A 39 -22.25 6.57 8.18
N ALA A 40 -21.83 7.81 8.33
CA ALA A 40 -21.93 8.54 9.58
C ALA A 40 -23.40 8.89 9.86
N ASP A 41 -24.06 8.06 10.69
CA ASP A 41 -25.30 8.46 11.33
C ASP A 41 -25.01 9.65 12.25
N GLY A 42 -25.82 10.71 12.16
CA GLY A 42 -25.59 12.05 12.73
C GLY A 42 -25.61 12.14 14.26
N CYS A 43 -24.76 11.37 14.93
CA CYS A 43 -24.48 11.41 16.35
C CYS A 43 -23.24 12.30 16.60
N PRO A 44 -23.26 13.20 17.59
CA PRO A 44 -22.17 14.15 17.85
C PRO A 44 -20.81 13.52 18.20
N ASP A 45 -20.76 12.20 18.47
CA ASP A 45 -19.54 11.46 18.83
C ASP A 45 -19.06 10.46 17.76
N SER A 46 -19.63 10.47 16.55
CA SER A 46 -19.17 9.58 15.48
C SER A 46 -17.84 10.07 14.88
N VAL A 47 -16.85 9.17 14.83
CA VAL A 47 -15.62 9.34 14.04
C VAL A 47 -15.99 9.79 12.62
N ARG A 48 -15.33 10.83 12.11
CA ARG A 48 -15.60 11.49 10.82
C ARG A 48 -15.96 10.50 9.72
N ALA A 49 -16.97 10.84 8.91
CA ALA A 49 -17.29 10.12 7.67
C ALA A 49 -16.02 10.00 6.81
N THR A 50 -15.47 8.79 6.74
CA THR A 50 -14.37 8.43 5.83
C THR A 50 -14.96 8.07 4.49
N THR A 51 -14.16 8.17 3.44
CA THR A 51 -14.58 7.72 2.11
C THR A 51 -13.71 6.56 1.66
N PHE A 52 -14.25 5.70 0.81
CA PHE A 52 -13.60 4.46 0.39
C PHE A 52 -12.22 4.74 -0.24
N LEU A 53 -12.11 5.77 -1.09
CA LEU A 53 -10.83 6.16 -1.70
C LEU A 53 -9.84 6.72 -0.69
N ARG A 54 -10.31 7.36 0.39
CA ARG A 54 -9.46 7.82 1.50
C ARG A 54 -8.87 6.65 2.29
N GLU A 55 -9.63 5.59 2.49
CA GLU A 55 -9.17 4.38 3.18
C GLU A 55 -8.19 3.58 2.34
N ILE A 56 -8.47 3.40 1.04
CA ILE A 56 -7.50 2.80 0.10
C ILE A 56 -6.19 3.57 0.12
N ARG A 57 -6.25 4.90 0.12
CA ARG A 57 -5.05 5.74 0.19
C ARG A 57 -4.28 5.52 1.50
N ALA A 58 -4.97 5.46 2.63
CA ALA A 58 -4.34 5.17 3.92
C ALA A 58 -3.65 3.80 3.90
N GLY A 59 -4.33 2.74 3.46
CA GLY A 59 -3.77 1.40 3.34
C GLY A 59 -2.60 1.31 2.37
N LEU A 60 -2.67 2.01 1.23
CA LEU A 60 -1.58 2.05 0.24
C LEU A 60 -0.31 2.69 0.80
N THR A 61 -0.43 3.71 1.66
CA THR A 61 0.75 4.32 2.30
C THR A 61 1.45 3.34 3.23
N THR A 62 0.70 2.64 4.08
CA THR A 62 1.27 1.63 4.98
C THR A 62 1.88 0.46 4.21
N PHE A 63 1.19 -0.01 3.17
CA PHE A 63 1.71 -1.04 2.26
C PHE A 63 3.02 -0.60 1.60
N ALA A 64 3.07 0.61 1.03
CA ALA A 64 4.28 1.14 0.40
C ALA A 64 5.43 1.29 1.40
N THR A 65 5.12 1.67 2.64
CA THR A 65 6.11 1.80 3.72
C THR A 65 6.70 0.42 4.07
N MET A 66 5.85 -0.60 4.27
CA MET A 66 6.31 -1.96 4.57
C MET A 66 7.04 -2.59 3.38
N ALA A 67 6.54 -2.41 2.15
CA ALA A 67 7.20 -2.86 0.94
C ALA A 67 8.59 -2.22 0.76
N TYR A 68 8.73 -0.93 1.06
CA TYR A 68 10.03 -0.24 1.01
C TYR A 68 11.02 -0.83 2.03
N ILE A 69 10.60 -0.99 3.28
CA ILE A 69 11.47 -1.55 4.33
C ILE A 69 11.96 -2.95 3.94
N ILE A 70 11.07 -3.81 3.42
CA ILE A 70 11.46 -5.18 3.07
C ILE A 70 12.29 -5.20 1.77
N ALA A 71 11.98 -4.37 0.77
CA ALA A 71 12.79 -4.26 -0.44
C ALA A 71 14.22 -3.78 -0.16
N VAL A 72 14.38 -2.84 0.77
CA VAL A 72 15.71 -2.38 1.22
C VAL A 72 16.45 -3.53 1.92
N ASN A 73 15.79 -4.27 2.82
CA ASN A 73 16.41 -5.41 3.51
C ASN A 73 16.85 -6.53 2.54
N ALA A 74 16.04 -6.82 1.50
CA ALA A 74 16.40 -7.76 0.44
C ALA A 74 17.62 -7.31 -0.37
N SER A 75 17.74 -6.00 -0.63
CA SER A 75 18.88 -5.46 -1.36
C SER A 75 20.20 -5.64 -0.58
N ILE A 76 20.17 -5.48 0.74
CA ILE A 76 21.32 -5.70 1.62
C ILE A 76 21.71 -7.18 1.64
N MET A 77 20.73 -8.10 1.79
CA MET A 77 20.99 -9.54 1.79
C MET A 77 21.60 -10.04 0.49
N SER A 78 21.19 -9.46 -0.65
CA SER A 78 21.77 -9.81 -1.94
C SER A 78 23.24 -9.35 -2.09
N GLN A 79 23.65 -8.29 -1.38
CA GLN A 79 25.03 -7.78 -1.46
C GLN A 79 26.04 -8.70 -0.77
N THR A 80 25.62 -9.45 0.25
CA THR A 80 26.49 -10.38 0.99
C THR A 80 26.67 -11.74 0.31
N GLY A 81 26.00 -11.97 -0.83
CA GLY A 81 26.04 -13.23 -1.57
C GLY A 81 24.96 -14.25 -1.17
N GLY A 82 24.18 -13.97 -0.13
CA GLY A 82 23.02 -14.79 0.26
C GLY A 82 23.33 -16.28 0.35
N THR A 83 22.56 -17.10 -0.37
CA THR A 83 22.71 -18.56 -0.46
C THR A 83 23.64 -19.03 -1.60
N CYS A 84 24.25 -18.11 -2.34
CA CYS A 84 25.12 -18.44 -3.46
C CYS A 84 26.48 -18.93 -2.94
N LYS A 85 26.93 -20.10 -3.41
CA LYS A 85 28.24 -20.62 -3.06
C LYS A 85 29.33 -19.97 -3.90
N CYS A 86 30.43 -19.61 -3.28
CA CYS A 86 31.64 -19.20 -3.96
C CYS A 86 32.82 -19.93 -3.35
N ASP A 87 33.52 -20.71 -4.18
CA ASP A 87 34.66 -21.53 -3.77
C ASP A 87 36.01 -20.81 -4.03
N ALA A 88 35.99 -19.51 -4.34
CA ALA A 88 37.19 -18.71 -4.58
C ALA A 88 37.75 -18.09 -3.29
N GLU A 89 39.05 -18.29 -3.06
CA GLU A 89 39.86 -17.59 -2.07
C GLU A 89 40.72 -16.54 -2.82
N PRO A 90 40.56 -15.22 -2.64
CA PRO A 90 39.65 -14.50 -1.73
C PRO A 90 38.24 -14.24 -2.31
N LYS A 91 37.24 -14.15 -1.42
CA LYS A 91 35.81 -13.93 -1.75
C LYS A 91 35.50 -12.65 -2.53
N LEU A 92 36.44 -11.73 -2.62
CA LEU A 92 36.30 -10.50 -3.41
C LEU A 92 36.29 -10.79 -4.94
N LEU A 93 36.87 -11.92 -5.36
CA LEU A 93 36.83 -12.35 -6.77
C LEU A 93 35.50 -13.02 -7.15
N CYS A 94 34.59 -13.24 -6.21
CA CYS A 94 33.31 -13.91 -6.53
C CYS A 94 32.45 -13.09 -7.49
N ASP A 95 32.54 -11.75 -7.47
CA ASP A 95 31.78 -10.89 -8.38
C ASP A 95 32.27 -10.97 -9.85
N SER A 96 33.47 -11.52 -10.12
CA SER A 96 33.95 -11.75 -11.50
C SER A 96 33.52 -13.11 -12.06
N ILE A 97 32.94 -13.99 -11.24
CA ILE A 97 32.43 -15.29 -11.67
C ILE A 97 31.00 -15.10 -12.19
N PRO A 98 30.71 -15.42 -13.46
CA PRO A 98 29.39 -15.19 -14.06
C PRO A 98 28.27 -15.99 -13.36
N GLU A 99 28.59 -17.19 -12.89
CA GLU A 99 27.65 -18.05 -12.14
C GLU A 99 27.19 -17.40 -10.82
N PHE A 100 28.11 -16.75 -10.11
CA PHE A 100 27.80 -16.07 -8.84
C PHE A 100 26.99 -14.80 -9.08
N ALA A 101 27.33 -14.03 -10.11
CA ALA A 101 26.59 -12.83 -10.50
C ALA A 101 25.14 -13.14 -10.93
N ALA A 102 24.93 -14.23 -11.68
CA ALA A 102 23.60 -14.70 -12.08
C ALA A 102 22.76 -15.13 -10.87
N CYS A 103 23.36 -15.90 -9.93
CA CYS A 103 22.69 -16.32 -8.70
C CYS A 103 22.28 -15.12 -7.82
N LYS A 104 23.17 -14.13 -7.67
CA LYS A 104 22.93 -12.91 -6.89
C LYS A 104 21.75 -12.11 -7.43
N GLU A 105 21.66 -11.97 -8.75
CA GLU A 105 20.56 -11.26 -9.42
C GLU A 105 19.23 -12.02 -9.32
N ALA A 106 19.25 -13.35 -9.46
CA ALA A 106 18.07 -14.18 -9.24
C ALA A 106 17.53 -14.03 -7.82
N MET A 107 18.40 -14.13 -6.81
CA MET A 107 18.00 -14.04 -5.41
C MET A 107 17.41 -12.66 -5.06
N ARG A 108 17.97 -11.59 -5.64
CA ARG A 108 17.43 -10.23 -5.49
C ARG A 108 16.00 -10.14 -6.01
N ARG A 109 15.73 -10.70 -7.19
CA ARG A 109 14.39 -10.68 -7.80
C ARG A 109 13.39 -11.50 -7.00
N ASP A 110 13.78 -12.69 -6.55
CA ASP A 110 12.92 -13.58 -5.77
C ASP A 110 12.52 -12.97 -4.43
N MET A 111 13.48 -12.35 -3.72
CA MET A 111 13.20 -11.65 -2.47
C MET A 111 12.22 -10.48 -2.64
N ILE A 112 12.40 -9.67 -3.69
CA ILE A 112 11.49 -8.55 -3.98
C ILE A 112 10.09 -9.05 -4.36
N ALA A 113 10.01 -10.08 -5.20
CA ALA A 113 8.74 -10.66 -5.63
C ALA A 113 7.97 -11.30 -4.46
N ALA A 114 8.65 -12.12 -3.65
CA ALA A 114 8.05 -12.74 -2.47
C ALA A 114 7.54 -11.70 -1.47
N THR A 115 8.32 -10.64 -1.26
CA THR A 115 7.97 -9.52 -0.40
C THR A 115 6.72 -8.79 -0.90
N ALA A 116 6.66 -8.45 -2.18
CA ALA A 116 5.53 -7.76 -2.76
C ALA A 116 4.25 -8.60 -2.62
N ALA A 117 4.35 -9.92 -2.85
CA ALA A 117 3.25 -10.85 -2.68
C ALA A 117 2.78 -10.92 -1.21
N ILE A 118 3.69 -11.11 -0.25
CA ILE A 118 3.36 -11.22 1.18
C ILE A 118 2.79 -9.91 1.70
N ALA A 119 3.38 -8.77 1.36
CA ALA A 119 2.88 -7.46 1.76
C ALA A 119 1.47 -7.23 1.19
N GLY A 120 1.22 -7.61 -0.06
CA GLY A 120 -0.08 -7.44 -0.70
C GLY A 120 -1.14 -8.31 -0.03
N MET A 121 -0.83 -9.59 0.19
CA MET A 121 -1.70 -10.50 0.92
C MET A 121 -1.96 -10.02 2.35
N ALA A 122 -0.93 -9.58 3.07
CA ALA A 122 -1.07 -9.08 4.43
C ALA A 122 -1.96 -7.83 4.50
N THR A 123 -1.79 -6.88 3.58
CA THR A 123 -2.64 -5.67 3.52
C THR A 123 -4.09 -6.01 3.19
N LEU A 124 -4.33 -6.93 2.24
CA LEU A 124 -5.68 -7.36 1.88
C LEU A 124 -6.36 -8.10 3.05
N VAL A 125 -5.66 -9.05 3.67
CA VAL A 125 -6.19 -9.84 4.79
C VAL A 125 -6.43 -8.97 6.01
N PHE A 126 -5.49 -8.10 6.35
CA PHE A 126 -5.65 -7.17 7.47
C PHE A 126 -6.82 -6.20 7.21
N GLY A 127 -6.89 -5.60 6.01
CA GLY A 127 -7.98 -4.68 5.64
C GLY A 127 -9.36 -5.35 5.57
N ALA A 128 -9.43 -6.61 5.14
CA ALA A 128 -10.68 -7.37 5.09
C ALA A 128 -11.13 -7.87 6.47
N LEU A 129 -10.19 -8.27 7.35
CA LEU A 129 -10.52 -8.84 8.66
C LEU A 129 -10.79 -7.76 9.73
N THR A 130 -10.12 -6.62 9.67
CA THR A 130 -10.30 -5.61 10.72
C THR A 130 -11.66 -4.93 10.64
N ASN A 131 -12.35 -4.91 9.49
CA ASN A 131 -13.68 -4.31 9.30
C ASN A 131 -13.87 -2.95 10.03
N LEU A 132 -12.77 -2.20 10.17
CA LEU A 132 -12.66 -0.98 10.94
C LEU A 132 -11.93 0.03 10.04
N PRO A 133 -12.47 1.23 9.85
CA PRO A 133 -11.79 2.27 9.09
C PRO A 133 -10.45 2.59 9.78
N VAL A 134 -9.33 2.17 9.18
CA VAL A 134 -7.98 2.40 9.71
C VAL A 134 -7.63 3.90 9.69
N ALA A 135 -8.37 4.70 8.92
CA ALA A 135 -8.22 6.14 8.83
C ALA A 135 -8.99 6.87 9.96
N LEU A 136 -8.45 6.88 11.18
CA LEU A 136 -8.82 7.88 12.19
C LEU A 136 -8.08 9.20 11.85
N GLY A 137 -8.64 10.00 10.95
CA GLY A 137 -8.09 11.32 10.55
C GLY A 137 -9.15 12.41 10.41
#